data_AF-A0A0L1KYX0-F1
#
_entry.id   AF-A0A0L1KYX0-F1
#
_cell.length_a   1.000
_cell.length_b   1.000
_cell.length_c   1.000
_cell.angle_alpha   90.00
_cell.angle_beta   90.00
_cell.angle_gamma   90.00
#
_symmetry.space_group_name_H-M   'P 1'
#
loop_
_entity.id
_entity.type
_entity.pdbx_description
1 polymer ?
#
loop_
_entity_poly.entity_id
_entity_poly.type
_entity_poly.pdbx_seq_one_letter_code
_entity_poly.pdbx_strand_id
1 'polypeptide(L)'
;MKQSKVVLICHLFTSYYSGRLWPNQMQHPPSTANIRRKEIINENSTPGKKSDKIEKKYVPMSHAAFLETQSDYLSTTGNLQLAEKAVEKVGIALAASHAQQGDYSNQTLRLYVKLMRSLRIARKFEQALRCGLKALYIMRDEEFCHLHLENYMEARLELAQLLIMEKDKQLHQNFDTALEDFRVKTSSKKHLDPDVLFDEIISTFENSHDLGNSERYTRLIPRTRRMNQQGFDAKWIHYSPYDTDRCFALMDTVLDVAEQYYQNIGKLEKQEVVLFKRTQYMDSKDFNRRIYAGRIETMRGRVLHRNTRLTTLPPPQELLTYYPTVHQTYMNYRYCLTAPEDKEHEVWPGVNRCVQDGDPLRRQTKFYRIREARRHGHKNEMQNLQYR
;
A
#
# COMPACT_ATOMS: atom_id res chain seq x y z
N MET A 1 28.74 22.23 -48.81
CA MET A 1 27.95 21.82 -47.62
C MET A 1 26.60 22.53 -47.67
N LYS A 2 25.47 21.82 -47.80
CA LYS A 2 24.14 22.46 -47.81
C LYS A 2 23.77 22.86 -46.38
N GLN A 3 23.66 24.17 -46.11
CA GLN A 3 23.10 24.68 -44.86
C GLN A 3 21.61 24.30 -44.81
N SER A 4 21.27 23.28 -44.03
CA SER A 4 19.87 22.97 -43.73
C SER A 4 19.30 24.07 -42.82
N LYS A 5 18.29 24.80 -43.29
CA LYS A 5 17.52 25.72 -42.44
C LYS A 5 16.88 24.93 -41.30
N VAL A 6 17.23 25.27 -40.06
CA VAL A 6 16.59 24.71 -38.86
C VAL A 6 15.35 25.53 -38.57
N VAL A 7 14.17 24.92 -38.62
CA VAL A 7 12.91 25.54 -38.20
C VAL A 7 12.64 25.15 -36.74
N LEU A 8 12.50 26.15 -35.86
CA LEU A 8 12.12 25.94 -34.46
C LEU A 8 10.60 26.08 -34.34
N ILE A 9 9.95 25.07 -33.75
CA ILE A 9 8.52 25.10 -33.44
C ILE A 9 8.38 24.96 -31.92
N CYS A 10 7.75 25.95 -31.28
CA CYS A 10 7.51 25.98 -29.84
C CYS A 10 6.00 25.92 -29.56
N HIS A 11 5.62 25.25 -28.46
CA HIS A 11 4.24 25.25 -28.00
C HIS A 11 4.00 26.47 -27.09
N LEU A 12 3.10 27.37 -27.48
CA LEU A 12 2.70 28.54 -26.67
C LEU A 12 1.56 28.23 -25.69
N PHE A 13 0.91 27.06 -25.83
CA PHE A 13 -0.21 26.62 -25.00
C PHE A 13 -1.36 27.65 -24.88
N THR A 14 -1.58 28.47 -25.91
CA THR A 14 -2.63 29.51 -25.94
C THR A 14 -4.02 28.94 -26.20
N SER A 15 -4.11 27.85 -26.97
CA SER A 15 -5.32 27.05 -27.15
C SER A 15 -5.35 25.88 -26.17
N TYR A 16 -6.53 25.27 -26.00
CA TYR A 16 -6.67 24.06 -25.18
C TYR A 16 -5.65 22.99 -25.58
N TYR A 17 -4.85 22.57 -24.61
CA TYR A 17 -3.86 21.51 -24.77
C TYR A 17 -4.30 20.28 -23.98
N SER A 18 -4.64 19.20 -24.67
CA SER A 18 -5.01 17.96 -24.00
C SER A 18 -3.82 17.40 -23.22
N GLY A 19 -4.11 16.95 -21.99
CA GLY A 19 -3.12 16.25 -21.18
C GLY A 19 -2.57 15.02 -21.91
N ARG A 20 -1.29 14.71 -21.69
CA ARG A 20 -0.68 13.49 -22.22
C ARG A 20 -0.94 12.32 -21.28
N LEU A 21 -1.21 11.15 -21.85
CA LEU A 21 -1.26 9.90 -21.08
C LEU A 21 0.15 9.52 -20.63
N TRP A 22 0.37 9.44 -19.32
CA TRP A 22 1.67 9.17 -18.72
C TRP A 22 1.57 8.10 -17.62
N PRO A 23 2.60 7.23 -17.43
CA PRO A 23 2.48 6.11 -16.49
C PRO A 23 2.24 6.51 -15.01
N ASN A 24 2.55 7.74 -14.62
CA ASN A 24 2.24 8.24 -13.27
C ASN A 24 0.73 8.49 -13.03
N GLN A 25 -0.10 8.39 -14.07
CA GLN A 25 -1.56 8.51 -13.97
C GLN A 25 -2.23 7.15 -13.69
N MET A 26 -1.44 6.09 -13.47
CA MET A 26 -1.98 4.79 -13.07
C MET A 26 -2.72 4.90 -11.73
N GLN A 27 -3.89 4.29 -11.65
CA GLN A 27 -4.63 4.20 -10.39
C GLN A 27 -3.98 3.14 -9.50
N HIS A 28 -3.49 3.57 -8.34
CA HIS A 28 -2.91 2.68 -7.34
C HIS A 28 -4.02 2.15 -6.42
N PRO A 29 -4.09 0.83 -6.15
CA PRO A 29 -5.01 0.30 -5.17
C PRO A 29 -4.60 0.80 -3.76
N PRO A 30 -5.56 1.15 -2.89
CA PRO A 30 -5.25 1.57 -1.53
C PRO A 30 -4.74 0.39 -0.70
N SER A 31 -3.74 0.64 0.16
CA SER A 31 -3.27 -0.33 1.15
C SER A 31 -4.38 -0.64 2.17
N THR A 32 -4.56 -1.91 2.53
CA THR A 32 -5.50 -2.34 3.57
C THR A 32 -4.76 -2.56 4.88
N ALA A 33 -5.34 -2.11 5.99
CA ALA A 33 -4.81 -2.42 7.31
C ALA A 33 -5.06 -3.90 7.63
N ASN A 34 -3.98 -4.68 7.75
CA ASN A 34 -4.04 -6.06 8.22
C ASN A 34 -4.17 -6.06 9.75
N ILE A 35 -5.31 -5.61 10.25
CA ILE A 35 -5.64 -5.79 11.66
C ILE A 35 -5.87 -7.29 11.82
N ARG A 36 -4.92 -7.99 12.45
CA ARG A 36 -5.02 -9.42 12.77
C ARG A 36 -6.34 -9.65 13.51
N ARG A 37 -7.39 -9.98 12.76
CA ARG A 37 -8.58 -10.60 13.30
C ARG A 37 -8.08 -11.90 13.91
N LYS A 38 -8.23 -12.08 15.23
CA LYS A 38 -8.10 -13.43 15.79
C LYS A 38 -8.98 -14.29 14.91
N GLU A 39 -8.37 -15.27 14.25
CA GLU A 39 -9.02 -16.17 13.32
C GLU A 39 -10.10 -16.93 14.09
N ILE A 40 -11.29 -16.35 14.19
CA ILE A 40 -12.54 -17.10 14.32
C ILE A 40 -12.97 -17.36 12.87
N ILE A 41 -12.11 -18.02 12.12
CA ILE A 41 -12.56 -18.83 10.98
C ILE A 41 -13.13 -20.08 11.65
N ASN A 42 -14.31 -19.94 12.24
CA ASN A 42 -15.18 -21.09 12.36
C ASN A 42 -15.55 -21.43 10.92
N GLU A 43 -14.93 -22.45 10.34
CA GLU A 43 -15.31 -23.01 9.03
C GLU A 43 -16.79 -23.44 8.98
N ASN A 44 -17.50 -23.37 10.11
CA ASN A 44 -18.93 -23.63 10.26
C ASN A 44 -19.80 -22.38 10.50
N SER A 45 -19.27 -21.15 10.44
CA SER A 45 -20.15 -19.97 10.48
C SER A 45 -20.91 -19.87 9.16
N THR A 46 -22.13 -20.39 9.15
CA THR A 46 -23.13 -20.13 8.12
C THR A 46 -23.07 -18.67 7.68
N PRO A 47 -23.12 -18.37 6.36
CA PRO A 47 -23.07 -17.00 5.87
C PRO A 47 -24.07 -16.17 6.66
N GLY A 48 -23.54 -15.20 7.41
CA GLY A 48 -24.32 -14.35 8.31
C GLY A 48 -25.58 -13.88 7.61
N LYS A 49 -26.69 -13.88 8.36
CA LYS A 49 -27.98 -13.32 7.95
C LYS A 49 -27.71 -12.09 7.09
N LYS A 50 -28.13 -12.14 5.82
CA LYS A 50 -28.07 -10.99 4.90
C LYS A 50 -28.61 -9.81 5.68
N SER A 51 -27.75 -8.85 6.03
CA SER A 51 -28.19 -7.59 6.58
C SER A 51 -29.28 -7.07 5.65
N ASP A 52 -30.41 -6.69 6.23
CA ASP A 52 -31.53 -6.15 5.48
C ASP A 52 -30.97 -5.15 4.48
N LYS A 53 -31.24 -5.36 3.19
CA LYS A 53 -30.73 -4.48 2.13
C LYS A 53 -31.25 -3.09 2.45
N ILE A 54 -30.41 -2.26 3.07
CA ILE A 54 -30.73 -0.88 3.36
C ILE A 54 -31.05 -0.25 2.01
N GLU A 55 -32.31 0.16 1.84
CA GLU A 55 -32.77 0.79 0.63
C GLU A 55 -32.00 2.11 0.49
N LYS A 56 -31.03 2.13 -0.44
CA LYS A 56 -30.15 3.27 -0.63
C LYS A 56 -30.98 4.45 -1.12
N LYS A 57 -31.19 5.44 -0.26
CA LYS A 57 -31.88 6.67 -0.62
C LYS A 57 -31.04 7.42 -1.66
N TYR A 58 -31.71 8.03 -2.65
CA TYR A 58 -31.03 8.91 -3.59
C TYR A 58 -30.52 10.14 -2.85
N VAL A 59 -29.20 10.36 -2.93
CA VAL A 59 -28.51 11.51 -2.34
C VAL A 59 -27.62 12.12 -3.43
N PRO A 60 -27.65 13.45 -3.65
CA PRO A 60 -26.83 14.11 -4.67
C PRO A 60 -25.35 14.16 -4.23
N MET A 61 -24.64 13.04 -4.37
CA MET A 61 -23.27 12.88 -3.89
C MET A 61 -22.26 13.81 -4.55
N SER A 62 -22.54 14.30 -5.76
CA SER A 62 -21.71 15.32 -6.41
C SER A 62 -21.69 16.62 -5.61
N HIS A 63 -22.83 17.03 -5.06
CA HIS A 63 -22.92 18.22 -4.22
C HIS A 63 -22.29 17.99 -2.84
N ALA A 64 -22.48 16.80 -2.25
CA ALA A 64 -21.80 16.44 -1.01
C ALA A 64 -20.26 16.44 -1.16
N ALA A 65 -19.74 15.90 -2.27
CA ALA A 65 -18.31 15.94 -2.60
C ALA A 65 -17.80 17.38 -2.84
N PHE A 66 -18.62 18.24 -3.44
CA PHE A 66 -18.29 19.67 -3.57
C PHE A 66 -18.18 20.35 -2.20
N LEU A 67 -19.13 20.10 -1.29
CA LEU A 67 -19.07 20.65 0.07
C LEU A 67 -17.88 20.10 0.86
N GLU A 68 -17.58 18.81 0.71
CA GLU A 68 -16.40 18.17 1.30
C GLU A 68 -15.10 18.86 0.82
N THR A 69 -14.92 19.02 -0.49
CA THR A 69 -13.73 19.71 -1.03
C THR A 69 -13.64 21.17 -0.58
N GLN A 70 -14.76 21.88 -0.54
CA GLN A 70 -14.80 23.25 -0.04
C GLN A 70 -14.43 23.33 1.45
N SER A 71 -14.80 22.32 2.25
CA SER A 71 -14.42 22.24 3.65
C SER A 71 -12.92 22.01 3.84
N ASP A 72 -12.29 21.19 2.98
CA ASP A 72 -10.84 20.96 3.00
C ASP A 72 -10.11 22.29 2.76
N TYR A 73 -10.51 23.08 1.76
CA TYR A 73 -9.94 24.40 1.48
C TYR A 73 -10.09 25.39 2.64
N LEU A 74 -11.21 25.34 3.37
CA LEU A 74 -11.42 26.22 4.53
C LEU A 74 -10.52 25.80 5.71
N SER A 75 -10.35 24.49 5.92
CA SER A 75 -9.57 23.94 7.03
C SER A 75 -8.07 24.24 6.94
N THR A 76 -7.51 24.35 5.73
CA THR A 76 -6.07 24.60 5.52
C THR A 76 -5.63 26.02 5.89
N THR A 77 -6.56 26.97 5.99
CA THR A 77 -6.24 28.38 6.28
C THR A 77 -5.87 28.66 7.73
N GLY A 78 -6.19 27.74 8.66
CA GLY A 78 -5.94 27.92 10.10
C GLY A 78 -6.80 28.99 10.79
N ASN A 79 -7.69 29.68 10.07
CA ASN A 79 -8.56 30.69 10.66
C ASN A 79 -9.75 30.05 11.38
N LEU A 80 -9.97 30.43 12.64
CA LEU A 80 -11.03 29.87 13.50
C LEU A 80 -12.44 30.06 12.91
N GLN A 81 -12.75 31.23 12.34
CA GLN A 81 -14.07 31.49 11.72
C GLN A 81 -14.29 30.62 10.47
N LEU A 82 -13.22 30.35 9.73
CA LEU A 82 -13.29 29.48 8.54
C LEU A 82 -13.38 28.00 8.95
N ALA A 83 -12.76 27.62 10.06
CA ALA A 83 -12.88 26.27 10.62
C ALA A 83 -14.31 25.95 11.04
N GLU A 84 -15.07 26.89 11.61
CA GLU A 84 -16.50 26.67 11.91
C GLU A 84 -17.33 26.42 10.64
N LYS A 85 -17.08 27.20 9.57
CA LYS A 85 -17.72 26.96 8.26
C LYS A 85 -17.30 25.62 7.65
N ALA A 86 -16.08 25.15 7.92
CA ALA A 86 -15.64 23.83 7.50
C ALA A 86 -16.42 22.72 8.22
N VAL A 87 -16.62 22.86 9.54
CA VAL A 87 -17.41 21.92 10.36
C VAL A 87 -18.83 21.76 9.80
N GLU A 88 -19.50 22.87 9.46
CA GLU A 88 -20.85 22.83 8.88
C GLU A 88 -20.88 22.03 7.57
N LYS A 89 -19.93 22.28 6.68
CA LYS A 89 -19.87 21.63 5.36
C LYS A 89 -19.53 20.15 5.44
N VAL A 90 -18.56 19.77 6.29
CA VAL A 90 -18.26 18.36 6.54
C VAL A 90 -19.45 17.67 7.19
N GLY A 91 -20.14 18.33 8.13
CA GLY A 91 -21.34 17.80 8.78
C GLY A 91 -22.45 17.45 7.78
N ILE A 92 -22.71 18.33 6.81
CA ILE A 92 -23.67 18.08 5.72
C ILE A 92 -23.21 16.91 4.85
N ALA A 93 -21.93 16.87 4.45
CA ALA A 93 -21.39 15.77 3.64
C ALA A 93 -21.44 14.43 4.38
N LEU A 94 -21.19 14.42 5.70
CA LEU A 94 -21.27 13.24 6.56
C LEU A 94 -22.71 12.72 6.67
N ALA A 95 -23.69 13.60 6.88
CA ALA A 95 -25.10 13.22 6.91
C ALA A 95 -25.56 12.62 5.56
N ALA A 96 -25.09 13.19 4.45
CA ALA A 96 -25.33 12.67 3.11
C ALA A 96 -24.70 11.27 2.91
N SER A 97 -23.46 11.07 3.37
CA SER A 97 -22.77 9.77 3.31
C SER A 97 -23.50 8.72 4.13
N HIS A 98 -23.93 9.05 5.35
CA HIS A 98 -24.72 8.17 6.21
C HIS A 98 -26.02 7.70 5.55
N ALA A 99 -26.76 8.62 4.93
CA ALA A 99 -28.00 8.29 4.25
C ALA A 99 -27.82 7.36 3.03
N GLN A 100 -26.64 7.38 2.40
CA GLN A 100 -26.37 6.62 1.18
C GLN A 100 -25.62 5.30 1.41
N GLN A 101 -24.58 5.33 2.26
CA GLN A 101 -23.62 4.24 2.44
C GLN A 101 -23.73 3.56 3.81
N GLY A 102 -24.45 4.17 4.76
CA GLY A 102 -24.56 3.71 6.14
C GLY A 102 -23.36 4.09 7.02
N ASP A 103 -23.38 3.60 8.26
CA ASP A 103 -22.39 3.91 9.30
C ASP A 103 -21.00 3.32 9.00
N TYR A 104 -20.97 2.17 8.32
CA TYR A 104 -19.77 1.34 8.15
C TYR A 104 -19.21 1.44 6.72
N SER A 105 -18.79 2.65 6.31
CA SER A 105 -18.05 2.86 5.06
C SER A 105 -16.73 3.62 5.26
N ASN A 106 -15.74 3.36 4.40
CA ASN A 106 -14.48 4.11 4.39
C ASN A 106 -14.70 5.61 4.15
N GLN A 107 -15.71 5.98 3.37
CA GLN A 107 -16.05 7.39 3.12
C GLN A 107 -16.63 8.04 4.38
N THR A 108 -17.55 7.37 5.08
CA THR A 108 -18.12 7.84 6.34
C THR A 108 -17.02 7.99 7.40
N LEU A 109 -16.12 6.99 7.53
CA LEU A 109 -14.96 7.07 8.43
C LEU A 109 -14.08 8.29 8.10
N ARG A 110 -13.70 8.47 6.83
CA ARG A 110 -12.90 9.60 6.38
C ARG A 110 -13.55 10.94 6.69
N LEU A 111 -14.86 11.06 6.52
CA LEU A 111 -15.62 12.27 6.86
C LEU A 111 -15.65 12.53 8.37
N TYR A 112 -15.73 11.49 9.21
CA TYR A 112 -15.57 11.64 10.67
C TYR A 112 -14.18 12.18 11.04
N VAL A 113 -13.13 11.67 10.40
CA VAL A 113 -11.75 12.14 10.64
C VAL A 113 -11.59 13.62 10.23
N LYS A 114 -12.13 14.00 9.07
CA LYS A 114 -12.16 15.41 8.63
C LYS A 114 -12.92 16.29 9.60
N LEU A 115 -14.10 15.84 10.06
CA LEU A 115 -14.92 16.58 11.02
C LEU A 115 -14.17 16.77 12.35
N MET A 116 -13.53 15.71 12.85
CA MET A 116 -12.68 15.75 14.04
C MET A 116 -11.56 16.80 13.88
N ARG A 117 -10.84 16.80 12.76
CA ARG A 117 -9.80 17.81 12.46
C ARG A 117 -10.38 19.22 12.46
N SER A 118 -11.48 19.47 11.75
CA SER A 118 -12.10 20.80 11.69
C SER A 118 -12.58 21.29 13.06
N LEU A 119 -13.18 20.41 13.86
CA LEU A 119 -13.62 20.72 15.22
C LEU A 119 -12.42 21.02 16.15
N ARG A 120 -11.31 20.28 16.01
CA ARG A 120 -10.05 20.53 16.73
C ARG A 120 -9.50 21.93 16.42
N ILE A 121 -9.45 22.31 15.15
CA ILE A 121 -9.00 23.65 14.72
C ILE A 121 -9.94 24.73 15.26
N ALA A 122 -11.26 24.48 15.24
CA ALA A 122 -12.28 25.35 15.83
C ALA A 122 -12.29 25.34 17.38
N ARG A 123 -11.38 24.59 18.03
CA ARG A 123 -11.27 24.44 19.49
C ARG A 123 -12.52 23.85 20.17
N LYS A 124 -13.34 23.10 19.43
CA LYS A 124 -14.51 22.36 19.94
C LYS A 124 -14.10 20.93 20.32
N PHE A 125 -13.20 20.82 21.30
CA PHE A 125 -12.48 19.57 21.62
C PHE A 125 -13.40 18.41 22.03
N GLU A 126 -14.45 18.67 22.81
CA GLU A 126 -15.39 17.62 23.25
C GLU A 126 -16.12 16.98 22.05
N GLN A 127 -16.59 17.81 21.11
CA GLN A 127 -17.26 17.34 19.90
C GLN A 127 -16.27 16.59 18.99
N ALA A 128 -15.04 17.09 18.89
CA ALA A 128 -13.98 16.43 18.14
C ALA A 128 -13.63 15.05 18.73
N LEU A 129 -13.54 14.93 20.06
CA LEU A 129 -13.33 13.65 20.74
C LEU A 129 -14.47 12.67 20.42
N ARG A 130 -15.73 13.10 20.55
CA ARG A 130 -16.89 12.24 20.21
C ARG A 130 -16.81 11.72 18.78
N CYS A 131 -16.36 12.55 17.83
CA CYS A 131 -16.13 12.13 16.44
C CYS A 131 -15.00 11.10 16.35
N GLY A 132 -13.87 11.32 17.03
CA GLY A 132 -12.75 10.38 17.07
C GLY A 132 -13.12 9.02 17.67
N LEU A 133 -13.91 9.02 18.75
CA LEU A 133 -14.42 7.80 19.39
C LEU A 133 -15.40 7.04 18.48
N LYS A 134 -16.26 7.75 17.73
CA LYS A 134 -17.13 7.12 16.72
C LYS A 134 -16.31 6.55 15.56
N ALA A 135 -15.24 7.22 15.13
CA ALA A 135 -14.31 6.69 14.13
C ALA A 135 -13.62 5.40 14.62
N LEU A 136 -13.13 5.37 15.88
CA LEU A 136 -12.58 4.15 16.50
C LEU A 136 -13.60 3.01 16.53
N TYR A 137 -14.85 3.31 16.88
CA TYR A 137 -15.92 2.33 16.91
C TYR A 137 -16.14 1.71 15.52
N ILE A 138 -16.22 2.52 14.46
CA ILE A 138 -16.36 2.06 13.07
C ILE A 138 -15.18 1.17 12.67
N MET A 139 -13.95 1.51 13.08
CA MET A 139 -12.75 0.73 12.77
C MET A 139 -12.67 -0.60 13.53
N ARG A 140 -13.32 -0.71 14.68
CA ARG A 140 -13.35 -1.93 15.50
C ARG A 140 -14.42 -2.92 15.04
N ASP A 141 -15.43 -2.46 14.31
CA ASP A 141 -16.56 -3.30 13.92
C ASP A 141 -16.11 -4.46 13.01
N GLU A 142 -16.57 -5.67 13.33
CA GLU A 142 -16.20 -6.90 12.63
C GLU A 142 -16.74 -6.92 11.19
N GLU A 143 -17.84 -6.18 10.94
CA GLU A 143 -18.43 -6.02 9.61
C GLU A 143 -17.55 -5.18 8.66
N PHE A 144 -16.55 -4.45 9.18
CA PHE A 144 -15.67 -3.59 8.40
C PHE A 144 -14.52 -4.38 7.76
N CYS A 145 -14.80 -5.11 6.68
CA CYS A 145 -13.86 -6.08 6.08
C CYS A 145 -12.66 -5.48 5.34
N HIS A 146 -12.65 -4.18 5.00
CA HIS A 146 -11.59 -3.56 4.19
C HIS A 146 -11.25 -2.15 4.65
N LEU A 147 -10.59 -2.03 5.80
CA LEU A 147 -10.11 -0.75 6.29
C LEU A 147 -8.90 -0.27 5.49
N HIS A 148 -9.03 0.91 4.86
CA HIS A 148 -7.88 1.55 4.24
C HIS A 148 -6.89 1.99 5.31
N LEU A 149 -5.63 1.58 5.15
CA LEU A 149 -4.56 1.89 6.10
C LEU A 149 -4.41 3.40 6.29
N GLU A 150 -4.55 4.16 5.21
CA GLU A 150 -4.53 5.62 5.23
C GLU A 150 -5.56 6.22 6.19
N ASN A 151 -6.81 5.78 6.10
CA ASN A 151 -7.90 6.25 6.97
C ASN A 151 -7.65 5.85 8.43
N TYR A 152 -7.13 4.64 8.65
CA TYR A 152 -6.77 4.16 10.00
C TYR A 152 -5.70 5.05 10.64
N MET A 153 -4.60 5.30 9.91
CA MET A 153 -3.49 6.12 10.39
C MET A 153 -3.94 7.56 10.64
N GLU A 154 -4.68 8.15 9.71
CA GLU A 154 -5.17 9.53 9.85
C GLU A 154 -6.12 9.69 11.03
N ALA A 155 -7.03 8.74 11.23
CA ALA A 155 -7.95 8.75 12.38
C ALA A 155 -7.20 8.70 13.71
N ARG A 156 -6.21 7.81 13.82
CA ARG A 156 -5.42 7.63 15.06
C ARG A 156 -4.49 8.81 15.31
N LEU A 157 -3.88 9.37 14.27
CA LEU A 157 -3.04 10.57 14.36
C LEU A 157 -3.84 11.77 14.89
N GLU A 158 -5.00 12.06 14.30
CA GLU A 158 -5.82 13.19 14.73
C GLU A 158 -6.33 13.01 16.17
N LEU A 159 -6.66 11.78 16.56
CA LEU A 159 -7.01 11.47 17.95
C LEU A 159 -5.84 11.70 18.90
N ALA A 160 -4.63 11.25 18.54
CA ALA A 160 -3.42 11.47 19.34
C ALA A 160 -3.13 12.96 19.52
N GLN A 161 -3.18 13.75 18.43
CA GLN A 161 -3.01 15.21 18.50
C GLN A 161 -4.06 15.88 19.40
N LEU A 162 -5.31 15.43 19.33
CA LEU A 162 -6.38 15.95 20.17
C LEU A 162 -6.13 15.68 21.66
N LEU A 163 -5.68 14.47 22.01
CA LEU A 163 -5.34 14.08 23.38
C LEU A 163 -4.10 14.83 23.92
N ILE A 164 -3.12 15.11 23.06
CA ILE A 164 -1.95 15.93 23.43
C ILE A 164 -2.40 17.35 23.79
N MET A 165 -3.20 17.98 22.91
CA MET A 165 -3.69 19.36 23.13
C MET A 165 -4.59 19.51 24.37
N GLU A 166 -5.26 18.43 24.78
CA GLU A 166 -6.11 18.42 25.97
C GLU A 166 -5.28 18.42 27.26
N LYS A 167 -4.24 17.57 27.34
CA LYS A 167 -3.34 17.48 28.50
C LYS A 167 -2.69 18.83 28.82
N ASP A 168 -2.37 19.62 27.80
CA ASP A 168 -1.76 20.94 27.97
C ASP A 168 -2.71 22.00 28.54
N LYS A 169 -4.04 21.80 28.46
CA LYS A 169 -5.04 22.86 28.73
C LYS A 169 -5.86 22.69 30.01
N GLN A 170 -5.59 21.67 30.83
CA GLN A 170 -6.36 21.40 32.05
C GLN A 170 -7.89 21.39 31.82
N LEU A 171 -8.35 20.97 30.64
CA LEU A 171 -9.77 20.95 30.23
C LEU A 171 -10.55 19.76 30.83
N HIS A 172 -10.11 19.27 32.00
CA HIS A 172 -10.34 17.91 32.48
C HIS A 172 -11.81 17.55 32.77
N GLN A 173 -12.63 18.50 33.25
CA GLN A 173 -13.94 18.13 33.83
C GLN A 173 -14.97 17.62 32.81
N ASN A 174 -15.05 18.19 31.60
CA ASN A 174 -16.02 17.77 30.58
C ASN A 174 -15.50 16.62 29.70
N PHE A 175 -14.19 16.38 29.74
CA PHE A 175 -13.55 15.40 28.89
C PHE A 175 -13.56 14.03 29.57
N ASP A 176 -13.35 14.00 30.90
CA ASP A 176 -13.44 12.78 31.69
C ASP A 176 -14.81 12.12 31.58
N THR A 177 -15.91 12.88 31.56
CA THR A 177 -17.27 12.32 31.38
C THR A 177 -17.48 11.70 30.01
N ALA A 178 -17.05 12.37 28.93
CA ALA A 178 -17.15 11.83 27.58
C ALA A 178 -16.25 10.59 27.38
N LEU A 179 -15.08 10.57 28.02
CA LEU A 179 -14.20 9.40 28.04
C LEU A 179 -14.77 8.28 28.90
N GLU A 180 -15.34 8.55 30.07
CA GLU A 180 -16.01 7.57 30.94
C GLU A 180 -17.14 6.87 30.19
N ASP A 181 -18.02 7.61 29.50
CA ASP A 181 -19.10 7.05 28.69
C ASP A 181 -18.61 6.08 27.61
N PHE A 182 -17.44 6.35 27.03
CA PHE A 182 -16.82 5.45 26.05
C PHE A 182 -16.05 4.31 26.69
N ARG A 183 -15.36 4.57 27.81
CA ARG A 183 -14.61 3.58 28.60
C ARG A 183 -15.53 2.49 29.14
N VAL A 184 -16.74 2.86 29.58
CA VAL A 184 -17.79 1.93 30.02
C VAL A 184 -18.19 0.99 28.87
N LYS A 185 -18.20 1.49 27.63
CA LYS A 185 -18.58 0.70 26.45
C LYS A 185 -17.46 -0.17 25.86
N THR A 186 -16.18 0.17 26.12
CA THR A 186 -15.04 -0.45 25.41
C THR A 186 -14.07 -1.25 26.27
N SER A 187 -14.33 -1.34 27.58
CA SER A 187 -13.67 -2.23 28.57
C SER A 187 -12.13 -2.21 28.60
N SER A 188 -11.49 -1.22 27.98
CA SER A 188 -10.04 -1.20 27.80
C SER A 188 -9.46 0.19 28.04
N LYS A 189 -9.09 0.44 29.31
CA LYS A 189 -8.49 1.70 29.77
C LYS A 189 -7.15 2.05 29.11
N LYS A 190 -6.49 1.10 28.42
CA LYS A 190 -5.11 1.25 27.91
C LYS A 190 -4.98 1.80 26.48
N HIS A 191 -6.05 1.91 25.69
CA HIS A 191 -5.95 2.25 24.26
C HIS A 191 -6.06 3.76 23.92
N LEU A 192 -6.20 4.64 24.91
CA LEU A 192 -6.42 6.08 24.71
C LEU A 192 -5.25 6.95 25.18
N ASP A 193 -4.07 6.37 25.39
CA ASP A 193 -2.84 7.14 25.63
C ASP A 193 -2.12 7.45 24.31
N PRO A 194 -1.63 8.69 24.10
CA PRO A 194 -0.87 9.05 22.90
C PRO A 194 0.31 8.12 22.63
N ASP A 195 1.08 7.74 23.66
CA ASP A 195 2.15 6.73 23.57
C ASP A 195 1.65 5.45 22.86
N VAL A 196 0.54 4.89 23.34
CA VAL A 196 -0.01 3.62 22.83
C VAL A 196 -0.55 3.79 21.41
N LEU A 197 -1.16 4.94 21.11
CA LEU A 197 -1.64 5.25 19.76
C LEU A 197 -0.49 5.32 18.76
N PHE A 198 0.63 5.95 19.11
CA PHE A 198 1.80 6.00 18.23
C PHE A 198 2.39 4.61 17.99
N ASP A 199 2.54 3.79 19.05
CA ASP A 199 3.05 2.43 18.94
C ASP A 199 2.12 1.53 18.08
N GLU A 200 0.80 1.69 18.23
CA GLU A 200 -0.20 1.00 17.40
C GLU A 200 -0.14 1.43 15.94
N ILE A 201 0.04 2.73 15.65
CA ILE A 201 0.18 3.22 14.27
C ILE A 201 1.45 2.66 13.63
N ILE A 202 2.60 2.78 14.32
CA ILE A 202 3.90 2.30 13.84
C ILE A 202 3.82 0.80 13.52
N SER A 203 3.35 0.00 14.46
CA SER A 203 3.25 -1.45 14.27
C SER A 203 2.26 -1.84 13.17
N THR A 204 1.13 -1.13 13.02
CA THR A 204 0.17 -1.42 11.95
C THR A 204 0.76 -1.07 10.57
N PHE A 205 1.49 0.04 10.48
CA PHE A 205 2.19 0.46 9.26
C PHE A 205 3.24 -0.56 8.84
N GLU A 206 4.11 -0.99 9.76
CA GLU A 206 5.16 -1.99 9.48
C GLU A 206 4.59 -3.33 9.00
N ASN A 207 3.45 -3.75 9.55
CA ASN A 207 2.84 -5.04 9.22
C ASN A 207 1.98 -5.02 7.95
N SER A 208 1.49 -3.85 7.54
CA SER A 208 0.45 -3.75 6.49
C SER A 208 0.90 -2.97 5.25
N HIS A 209 1.90 -2.10 5.36
CA HIS A 209 2.29 -1.22 4.26
C HIS A 209 3.44 -1.78 3.44
N ASP A 210 3.30 -1.75 2.11
CA ASP A 210 4.39 -2.04 1.18
C ASP A 210 4.97 -0.72 0.66
N LEU A 211 6.13 -0.33 1.20
CA LEU A 211 6.85 0.88 0.81
C LEU A 211 7.27 0.89 -0.66
N GLY A 212 7.39 -0.27 -1.30
CA GLY A 212 7.84 -0.40 -2.68
C GLY A 212 6.72 -0.26 -3.73
N ASN A 213 5.46 -0.48 -3.35
CA ASN A 213 4.39 -0.63 -4.33
C ASN A 213 4.03 0.68 -5.06
N SER A 214 4.12 1.84 -4.38
CA SER A 214 3.86 3.15 -5.02
C SER A 214 4.83 3.44 -6.17
N GLU A 215 6.03 2.87 -6.13
CA GLU A 215 7.12 3.16 -7.07
C GLU A 215 7.26 2.14 -8.20
N ARG A 216 6.42 1.10 -8.19
CA ARG A 216 6.46 -0.02 -9.15
C ARG A 216 6.47 0.46 -10.60
N TYR A 217 5.64 1.46 -10.93
CA TYR A 217 5.45 1.95 -12.30
C TYR A 217 6.21 3.25 -12.60
N THR A 218 6.73 3.93 -11.58
CA THR A 218 7.46 5.21 -11.73
C THR A 218 8.96 4.99 -11.91
N ARG A 219 9.53 3.97 -11.26
CA ARG A 219 10.97 3.74 -11.17
C ARG A 219 11.68 3.56 -12.51
N LEU A 220 11.02 2.95 -13.50
CA LEU A 220 11.61 2.71 -14.83
C LEU A 220 11.33 3.84 -15.83
N ILE A 221 10.50 4.84 -15.47
CA ILE A 221 10.14 5.97 -16.36
C ILE A 221 11.39 6.71 -16.88
N PRO A 222 12.43 6.99 -16.07
CA PRO A 222 13.67 7.61 -16.56
C PRO A 222 14.30 6.90 -17.76
N ARG A 223 14.16 5.57 -17.84
CA ARG A 223 14.70 4.78 -18.96
C ARG A 223 13.90 4.97 -20.24
N THR A 224 12.68 5.49 -20.22
CA THR A 224 11.85 5.65 -21.44
C THR A 224 12.39 6.72 -22.38
N ARG A 225 13.09 7.74 -21.86
CA ARG A 225 13.62 8.84 -22.67
C ARG A 225 14.84 8.41 -23.48
N ARG A 226 14.88 8.86 -24.74
CA ARG A 226 15.92 8.52 -25.71
C ARG A 226 16.91 9.65 -26.01
N MET A 227 16.51 10.90 -25.83
CA MET A 227 17.35 12.06 -26.19
C MET A 227 18.13 12.56 -24.97
N ASN A 228 19.39 12.96 -25.17
CA ASN A 228 20.23 13.54 -24.11
C ASN A 228 20.44 15.05 -24.26
N GLN A 229 20.28 15.64 -25.45
CA GLN A 229 20.49 17.07 -25.67
C GLN A 229 19.22 17.90 -25.46
N GLN A 230 18.05 17.38 -25.86
CA GLN A 230 16.76 18.08 -25.76
C GLN A 230 15.77 17.25 -24.94
N GLY A 231 15.12 17.88 -23.96
CA GLY A 231 14.23 17.22 -23.01
C GLY A 231 14.92 16.08 -22.26
N PHE A 232 16.15 16.34 -21.78
CA PHE A 232 16.91 15.40 -20.98
C PHE A 232 16.34 15.25 -19.57
N ASP A 233 15.55 16.22 -19.10
CA ASP A 233 14.80 16.18 -17.83
C ASP A 233 13.99 14.89 -17.69
N ALA A 234 13.50 14.35 -18.81
CA ALA A 234 12.77 13.09 -18.84
C ALA A 234 13.61 11.86 -18.40
N LYS A 235 14.95 11.96 -18.37
CA LYS A 235 15.88 10.97 -17.79
C LYS A 235 16.10 11.17 -16.29
N TRP A 236 15.66 12.29 -15.74
CA TRP A 236 15.85 12.69 -14.35
C TRP A 236 14.51 12.97 -13.66
N ILE A 237 13.40 12.52 -14.26
CA ILE A 237 12.07 12.68 -13.67
C ILE A 237 12.08 12.04 -12.28
N HIS A 238 11.72 12.84 -11.30
CA HIS A 238 11.59 12.44 -9.92
C HIS A 238 10.14 12.62 -9.50
N TYR A 239 9.59 11.57 -8.88
CA TYR A 239 8.30 11.63 -8.21
C TYR A 239 8.56 11.61 -6.71
N SER A 240 8.01 12.62 -6.02
CA SER A 240 8.14 12.71 -4.57
C SER A 240 7.35 11.58 -3.91
N PRO A 241 7.91 10.85 -2.93
CA PRO A 241 7.18 9.81 -2.23
C PRO A 241 6.01 10.38 -1.42
N TYR A 242 6.07 11.66 -1.05
CA TYR A 242 5.00 12.37 -0.36
C TYR A 242 3.76 12.61 -1.26
N ASP A 243 3.94 12.62 -2.58
CA ASP A 243 2.84 12.80 -3.54
C ASP A 243 2.29 11.44 -4.02
N THR A 244 3.15 10.43 -4.12
CA THR A 244 2.79 9.09 -4.62
C THR A 244 2.27 8.14 -3.54
N ASP A 245 2.63 8.38 -2.28
CA ASP A 245 2.29 7.53 -1.14
C ASP A 245 1.84 8.37 0.07
N ARG A 246 0.54 8.59 0.18
CA ARG A 246 -0.05 9.34 1.29
C ARG A 246 0.13 8.64 2.64
N CYS A 247 0.16 7.30 2.69
CA CYS A 247 0.41 6.56 3.93
C CYS A 247 1.82 6.85 4.45
N PHE A 248 2.81 6.92 3.56
CA PHE A 248 4.18 7.32 3.90
C PHE A 248 4.23 8.76 4.43
N ALA A 249 3.55 9.70 3.78
CA ALA A 249 3.49 11.10 4.24
C ALA A 249 2.81 11.22 5.62
N LEU A 250 1.73 10.47 5.85
CA LEU A 250 1.07 10.40 7.15
C LEU A 250 1.96 9.76 8.21
N MET A 251 2.75 8.75 7.84
CA MET A 251 3.69 8.13 8.78
C MET A 251 4.78 9.10 9.21
N ASP A 252 5.29 9.91 8.28
CA ASP A 252 6.28 10.94 8.59
C ASP A 252 5.70 11.99 9.56
N THR A 253 4.46 12.42 9.35
CA THR A 253 3.79 13.37 10.26
C THR A 253 3.48 12.75 11.62
N VAL A 254 3.16 11.45 11.67
CA VAL A 254 2.99 10.71 12.93
C VAL A 254 4.28 10.72 13.74
N LEU A 255 5.41 10.41 13.11
CA LEU A 255 6.71 10.37 13.78
C LEU A 255 7.17 11.77 14.20
N ASP A 256 6.91 12.80 13.39
CA ASP A 256 7.20 14.19 13.73
C ASP A 256 6.44 14.65 14.98
N VAL A 257 5.14 14.33 15.05
CA VAL A 257 4.29 14.67 16.21
C VAL A 257 4.70 13.86 17.45
N ALA A 258 5.04 12.57 17.26
CA ALA A 258 5.51 11.71 18.36
C ALA A 258 6.84 12.20 18.92
N GLU A 259 7.77 12.66 18.06
CA GLU A 259 9.05 13.24 18.45
C GLU A 259 8.83 14.47 19.34
N GLN A 260 8.04 15.45 18.88
CA GLN A 260 7.70 16.65 19.64
C GLN A 260 7.05 16.30 20.98
N TYR A 261 6.14 15.33 20.98
CA TYR A 261 5.47 14.86 22.17
C TYR A 261 6.44 14.24 23.20
N TYR A 262 7.35 13.36 22.77
CA TYR A 262 8.32 12.74 23.66
C TYR A 262 9.38 13.71 24.15
N GLN A 263 9.76 14.69 23.32
CA GLN A 263 10.63 15.79 23.72
C GLN A 263 9.99 16.62 24.85
N ASN A 264 8.70 16.97 24.72
CA ASN A 264 7.97 17.76 25.73
C ASN A 264 7.81 17.04 27.07
N ILE A 265 7.66 15.71 27.05
CA ILE A 265 7.54 14.89 28.28
C ILE A 265 8.91 14.54 28.88
N GLY A 266 10.00 14.70 28.11
CA GLY A 266 11.34 14.32 28.54
C GLY A 266 11.65 12.83 28.42
N LYS A 267 10.93 12.08 27.57
CA LYS A 267 11.20 10.65 27.28
C LYS A 267 12.21 10.52 26.12
N LEU A 268 13.48 10.84 26.37
CA LEU A 268 14.53 10.87 25.34
C LEU A 268 14.73 9.52 24.63
N GLU A 269 14.69 8.40 25.35
CA GLU A 269 14.85 7.06 24.75
C GLU A 269 13.80 6.77 23.67
N LYS A 270 12.53 7.16 23.92
CA LYS A 270 11.46 6.98 22.94
C LYS A 270 11.61 7.93 21.76
N GLN A 271 12.08 9.15 22.00
CA GLN A 271 12.37 10.12 20.95
C GLN A 271 13.43 9.57 19.98
N GLU A 272 14.52 9.01 20.50
CA GLU A 272 15.57 8.39 19.70
C GLU A 272 15.04 7.23 18.84
N VAL A 273 14.19 6.37 19.41
CA VAL A 273 13.56 5.26 18.66
C VAL A 273 12.69 5.79 17.51
N VAL A 274 11.89 6.82 17.76
CA VAL A 274 11.04 7.46 16.74
C VAL A 274 11.88 8.06 15.61
N LEU A 275 12.94 8.79 15.95
CA LEU A 275 13.87 9.37 14.97
C LEU A 275 14.55 8.29 14.13
N PHE A 276 15.05 7.24 14.79
CA PHE A 276 15.68 6.11 14.09
C PHE A 276 14.70 5.44 13.11
N LYS A 277 13.45 5.21 13.52
CA LYS A 277 12.40 4.66 12.66
C LYS A 277 12.09 5.59 11.47
N ARG A 278 12.03 6.90 11.70
CA ARG A 278 11.82 7.90 10.64
C ARG A 278 12.91 7.81 9.57
N THR A 279 14.18 7.76 9.98
CA THR A 279 15.31 7.55 9.06
C THR A 279 15.21 6.21 8.34
N GLN A 280 14.89 5.13 9.06
CA GLN A 280 14.75 3.80 8.47
C GLN A 280 13.68 3.76 7.36
N TYR A 281 12.54 4.43 7.56
CA TYR A 281 11.48 4.49 6.55
C TYR A 281 11.87 5.34 5.35
N MET A 282 12.55 6.48 5.56
CA MET A 282 13.10 7.30 4.47
C MET A 282 14.08 6.47 3.64
N ASP A 283 15.04 5.80 4.28
CA ASP A 283 16.03 4.96 3.61
C ASP A 283 15.38 3.79 2.86
N SER A 284 14.36 3.17 3.45
CA SER A 284 13.62 2.07 2.81
C SER A 284 12.82 2.55 1.59
N LYS A 285 12.21 3.74 1.68
CA LYS A 285 11.51 4.36 0.55
C LYS A 285 12.47 4.73 -0.56
N ASP A 286 13.62 5.31 -0.20
CA ASP A 286 14.68 5.66 -1.14
C ASP A 286 15.25 4.42 -1.81
N PHE A 287 15.56 3.38 -1.06
CA PHE A 287 16.03 2.11 -1.58
C PHE A 287 15.06 1.52 -2.61
N ASN A 288 13.76 1.54 -2.33
CA ASN A 288 12.74 1.07 -3.27
C ASN A 288 12.65 1.91 -4.56
N ARG A 289 13.01 3.19 -4.50
CA ARG A 289 13.10 4.09 -5.67
C ARG A 289 14.39 3.89 -6.47
N ARG A 290 15.44 3.29 -5.89
CA ARG A 290 16.74 3.17 -6.54
C ARG A 290 16.66 2.36 -7.84
N ILE A 291 17.31 2.92 -8.85
CA ILE A 291 17.49 2.27 -10.14
C ILE A 291 18.83 2.67 -10.73
N TYR A 292 19.53 1.71 -11.33
CA TYR A 292 20.74 2.01 -12.10
C TYR A 292 20.40 2.70 -13.42
N ALA A 293 21.25 3.65 -13.81
CA ALA A 293 21.13 4.32 -15.10
C ALA A 293 21.17 3.29 -16.25
N GLY A 294 20.33 3.51 -17.25
CA GLY A 294 20.41 2.80 -18.53
C GLY A 294 21.37 3.52 -19.48
N ARG A 295 20.98 3.62 -20.75
CA ARG A 295 21.76 4.38 -21.74
C ARG A 295 21.69 5.89 -21.48
N ILE A 296 22.84 6.50 -21.23
CA ILE A 296 22.98 7.96 -20.99
C ILE A 296 22.97 8.75 -22.30
N GLU A 297 23.58 8.24 -23.36
CA GLU A 297 23.60 8.94 -24.64
C GLU A 297 22.25 8.94 -25.37
N THR A 298 22.19 9.72 -26.45
CA THR A 298 21.06 9.72 -27.36
C THR A 298 20.91 8.37 -28.07
N MET A 299 19.69 7.85 -28.13
CA MET A 299 19.33 6.65 -28.90
C MET A 299 18.36 7.03 -30.02
N ARG A 300 18.74 6.79 -31.28
CA ARG A 300 17.83 6.96 -32.43
C ARG A 300 17.08 5.65 -32.70
N GLY A 301 15.79 5.73 -33.05
CA GLY A 301 14.95 4.55 -33.32
C GLY A 301 14.51 3.76 -32.07
N ARG A 302 14.17 2.47 -32.24
CA ARG A 302 13.80 1.51 -31.17
C ARG A 302 12.66 1.96 -30.25
N VAL A 303 11.59 2.53 -30.82
CA VAL A 303 10.42 3.01 -30.06
C VAL A 303 9.77 1.88 -29.25
N LEU A 304 9.76 0.66 -29.80
CA LEU A 304 9.17 -0.53 -29.18
C LEU A 304 9.85 -0.98 -27.88
N HIS A 305 11.07 -0.51 -27.58
CA HIS A 305 11.71 -0.76 -26.28
C HIS A 305 10.98 -0.10 -25.10
N ARG A 306 9.99 0.77 -25.34
CA ARG A 306 9.11 1.27 -24.28
C ARG A 306 8.32 0.11 -23.63
N ASN A 307 7.94 -0.91 -24.40
CA ASN A 307 7.16 -2.04 -23.90
C ASN A 307 7.92 -2.89 -22.89
N THR A 308 9.25 -2.99 -23.04
CA THR A 308 10.11 -3.71 -22.08
C THR A 308 10.47 -2.86 -20.86
N ARG A 309 10.19 -1.55 -20.89
CA ARG A 309 10.51 -0.60 -19.81
C ARG A 309 9.29 -0.26 -18.95
N LEU A 310 8.11 -0.28 -19.52
CA LEU A 310 6.84 -0.06 -18.82
C LEU A 310 6.21 -1.41 -18.49
N THR A 311 6.83 -2.12 -17.55
CA THR A 311 6.42 -3.44 -17.08
C THR A 311 6.16 -3.41 -15.58
N THR A 312 5.56 -4.48 -15.06
CA THR A 312 5.38 -4.72 -13.62
C THR A 312 6.68 -5.21 -12.97
N LEU A 313 7.79 -4.50 -13.19
CA LEU A 313 9.08 -4.88 -12.59
C LEU A 313 8.94 -4.85 -11.05
N PRO A 314 9.24 -5.94 -10.34
CA PRO A 314 9.09 -5.97 -8.89
C PRO A 314 10.00 -4.92 -8.25
N PRO A 315 9.50 -4.14 -7.26
CA PRO A 315 10.34 -3.28 -6.46
C PRO A 315 11.36 -4.12 -5.66
N PRO A 316 12.48 -3.51 -5.22
CA PRO A 316 13.50 -4.19 -4.43
C PRO A 316 12.95 -4.94 -3.21
N GLN A 317 12.00 -4.34 -2.48
CA GLN A 317 11.35 -4.99 -1.34
C GLN A 317 10.63 -6.28 -1.73
N GLU A 318 9.77 -6.26 -2.76
CA GLU A 318 9.09 -7.48 -3.25
C GLU A 318 10.09 -8.54 -3.71
N LEU A 319 11.16 -8.13 -4.40
CA LEU A 319 12.20 -9.03 -4.88
C LEU A 319 12.92 -9.76 -3.74
N LEU A 320 13.17 -9.06 -2.62
CA LEU A 320 13.82 -9.64 -1.44
C LEU A 320 12.85 -10.49 -0.63
N THR A 321 11.59 -10.07 -0.50
CA THR A 321 10.55 -10.81 0.23
C THR A 321 10.18 -12.12 -0.46
N TYR A 322 9.94 -12.07 -1.77
CA TYR A 322 9.54 -13.22 -2.58
C TYR A 322 10.72 -13.82 -3.35
N TYR A 323 11.92 -13.71 -2.79
CA TYR A 323 13.10 -14.30 -3.39
C TYR A 323 12.91 -15.83 -3.47
N PRO A 324 13.20 -16.49 -4.61
CA PRO A 324 12.76 -17.86 -4.88
C PRO A 324 13.36 -18.92 -3.95
N THR A 325 14.42 -18.61 -3.20
CA THR A 325 14.96 -19.52 -2.17
C THR A 325 14.23 -19.41 -0.84
N VAL A 326 13.62 -18.26 -0.55
CA VAL A 326 12.85 -17.98 0.68
C VAL A 326 11.38 -18.30 0.44
N HIS A 327 10.79 -17.71 -0.60
CA HIS A 327 9.44 -18.00 -1.05
C HIS A 327 9.49 -18.96 -2.23
N GLN A 328 9.68 -20.24 -1.91
CA GLN A 328 9.85 -21.29 -2.91
C GLN A 328 8.62 -21.41 -3.81
N THR A 329 8.86 -21.63 -5.09
CA THR A 329 7.79 -21.94 -6.03
C THR A 329 7.27 -23.33 -5.73
N TYR A 330 5.97 -23.43 -5.48
CA TYR A 330 5.33 -24.72 -5.33
C TYR A 330 5.35 -25.45 -6.69
N MET A 331 6.16 -26.52 -6.75
CA MET A 331 6.28 -27.40 -7.91
C MET A 331 5.46 -28.65 -7.65
N ASN A 332 4.35 -28.80 -8.38
CA ASN A 332 3.53 -30.01 -8.32
C ASN A 332 3.93 -30.97 -9.44
N TYR A 333 4.64 -32.04 -9.08
CA TYR A 333 5.15 -33.04 -10.03
C TYR A 333 4.05 -33.77 -10.80
N ARG A 334 2.81 -33.76 -10.29
CA ARG A 334 1.65 -34.29 -11.02
C ARG A 334 1.52 -33.65 -12.39
N TYR A 335 1.95 -32.40 -12.58
CA TYR A 335 1.90 -31.68 -13.86
C TYR A 335 3.26 -31.62 -14.58
N CYS A 336 4.27 -32.34 -14.09
CA CYS A 336 5.61 -32.37 -14.66
C CYS A 336 5.90 -33.74 -15.29
N LEU A 337 6.93 -33.79 -16.14
CA LEU A 337 7.48 -35.02 -16.72
C LEU A 337 8.79 -35.47 -16.06
N THR A 338 9.30 -34.66 -15.12
CA THR A 338 10.54 -34.88 -14.39
C THR A 338 10.26 -34.72 -12.91
N ALA A 339 10.81 -35.61 -12.10
CA ALA A 339 10.76 -35.55 -10.65
C ALA A 339 12.14 -35.96 -10.07
N PRO A 340 12.42 -35.63 -8.81
CA PRO A 340 13.55 -36.21 -8.07
C PRO A 340 13.47 -37.73 -8.02
N GLU A 341 14.61 -38.40 -7.80
CA GLU A 341 14.75 -39.86 -7.82
C GLU A 341 13.77 -40.56 -6.87
N ASP A 342 13.53 -40.00 -5.68
CA ASP A 342 12.61 -40.59 -4.69
C ASP A 342 11.12 -40.42 -5.05
N LYS A 343 10.82 -39.59 -6.07
CA LYS A 343 9.46 -39.13 -6.42
C LYS A 343 9.08 -39.42 -7.87
N GLU A 344 9.75 -40.35 -8.53
CA GLU A 344 9.44 -40.71 -9.93
C GLU A 344 7.98 -41.14 -10.15
N HIS A 345 7.35 -41.71 -9.13
CA HIS A 345 5.95 -42.14 -9.18
C HIS A 345 4.94 -40.99 -9.09
N GLU A 346 5.36 -39.78 -8.70
CA GLU A 346 4.50 -38.58 -8.59
C GLU A 346 4.34 -37.80 -9.91
N VAL A 347 5.11 -38.17 -10.94
CA VAL A 347 5.10 -37.55 -12.28
C VAL A 347 3.71 -37.70 -12.94
N TRP A 348 3.31 -36.78 -13.83
CA TRP A 348 2.05 -36.85 -14.59
C TRP A 348 1.81 -38.29 -15.08
N PRO A 349 0.66 -38.94 -14.84
CA PRO A 349 0.48 -40.36 -15.19
C PRO A 349 0.29 -40.57 -16.71
N GLY A 350 0.59 -41.77 -17.21
CA GLY A 350 0.33 -42.15 -18.60
C GLY A 350 -0.04 -43.61 -18.72
N VAL A 351 -0.93 -43.94 -19.65
CA VAL A 351 -1.35 -45.33 -19.92
C VAL A 351 -0.25 -46.03 -20.72
N ASN A 352 0.11 -47.26 -20.33
CA ASN A 352 1.11 -48.09 -21.01
C ASN A 352 2.49 -47.43 -21.17
N ARG A 353 3.01 -46.84 -20.08
CA ARG A 353 4.35 -46.27 -20.06
C ARG A 353 5.42 -47.35 -20.13
N CYS A 354 6.16 -47.36 -21.24
CA CYS A 354 7.36 -48.17 -21.41
C CYS A 354 8.58 -47.23 -21.44
N VAL A 355 9.53 -47.44 -20.53
CA VAL A 355 10.80 -46.70 -20.53
C VAL A 355 11.66 -47.22 -21.68
N GLN A 356 12.05 -46.34 -22.60
CA GLN A 356 12.98 -46.62 -23.70
C GLN A 356 14.22 -45.75 -23.55
N ASP A 357 15.39 -46.26 -23.96
CA ASP A 357 16.64 -45.51 -23.87
C ASP A 357 16.66 -44.31 -24.84
N GLY A 358 17.05 -43.14 -24.33
CA GLY A 358 17.11 -41.87 -25.07
C GLY A 358 18.41 -41.60 -25.84
N ASP A 359 19.34 -42.57 -25.91
CA ASP A 359 20.68 -42.36 -26.46
C ASP A 359 20.64 -41.88 -27.93
N PRO A 360 21.17 -40.68 -28.27
CA PRO A 360 21.19 -40.18 -29.64
C PRO A 360 22.03 -41.04 -30.59
N LEU A 361 23.00 -41.81 -30.08
CA LEU A 361 23.92 -42.65 -30.87
C LEU A 361 23.31 -44.00 -31.27
N ARG A 362 22.14 -44.37 -30.73
CA ARG A 362 21.42 -45.61 -31.10
C ARG A 362 21.07 -45.70 -32.60
N ARG A 363 21.03 -44.55 -33.29
CA ARG A 363 20.79 -44.45 -34.73
C ARG A 363 22.06 -44.60 -35.56
N GLN A 364 23.23 -44.39 -34.96
CA GLN A 364 24.51 -44.64 -35.61
C GLN A 364 24.81 -46.14 -35.57
N THR A 365 25.47 -46.61 -36.63
CA THR A 365 25.93 -47.98 -36.97
C THR A 365 25.72 -49.14 -35.95
N LYS A 366 25.49 -50.36 -36.46
CA LYS A 366 25.30 -51.59 -35.65
C LYS A 366 26.37 -51.81 -34.55
N PHE A 367 27.58 -51.27 -34.72
CA PHE A 367 28.69 -51.40 -33.78
C PHE A 367 28.46 -50.63 -32.46
N TYR A 368 27.91 -49.42 -32.51
CA TYR A 368 27.65 -48.59 -31.32
C TYR A 368 26.54 -49.19 -30.43
N ARG A 369 25.52 -49.78 -31.07
CA ARG A 369 24.37 -50.43 -30.40
C ARG A 369 24.75 -51.58 -29.46
N ILE A 370 25.83 -52.30 -29.74
CA ILE A 370 26.12 -53.57 -29.07
C ILE A 370 27.06 -53.39 -27.87
N ARG A 371 27.95 -52.39 -27.88
CA ARG A 371 29.06 -52.30 -26.91
C ARG A 371 28.85 -51.28 -25.79
N GLU A 372 28.31 -50.08 -26.08
CA GLU A 372 28.15 -49.01 -25.09
C GLU A 372 26.73 -48.91 -24.52
N ALA A 373 25.70 -49.06 -25.35
CA ALA A 373 24.30 -49.06 -24.88
C ALA A 373 23.98 -50.18 -23.86
N ARG A 374 24.63 -51.34 -23.98
CA ARG A 374 24.48 -52.45 -23.02
C ARG A 374 25.02 -52.15 -21.62
N ARG A 375 25.92 -51.18 -21.47
CA ARG A 375 26.50 -50.81 -20.16
C ARG A 375 25.68 -49.73 -19.45
N HIS A 376 25.15 -48.76 -20.20
CA HIS A 376 24.38 -47.63 -19.64
C HIS A 376 22.92 -47.95 -19.30
N GLY A 377 22.32 -48.99 -19.91
CA GLY A 377 20.94 -49.43 -19.63
C GLY A 377 20.78 -50.29 -18.37
N HIS A 378 21.86 -50.62 -17.65
CA HIS A 378 21.77 -51.42 -16.43
C HIS A 378 21.25 -50.56 -15.26
N LYS A 379 19.98 -50.76 -14.91
CA LYS A 379 19.18 -50.07 -13.86
C LYS A 379 19.72 -50.13 -12.42
N ASN A 380 20.94 -50.62 -12.20
CA ASN A 380 21.46 -50.90 -10.86
C ASN A 380 21.73 -49.63 -10.04
N GLU A 381 21.91 -48.47 -10.67
CA GLU A 381 22.14 -47.20 -9.95
C GLU A 381 20.87 -46.69 -9.26
N MET A 382 19.69 -46.85 -9.89
CA MET A 382 18.41 -46.38 -9.36
C MET A 382 17.77 -47.35 -8.34
N GLN A 383 18.05 -48.66 -8.45
CA GLN A 383 17.48 -49.66 -7.54
C GLN A 383 18.12 -49.67 -6.13
N ASN A 384 19.33 -49.11 -5.98
CA ASN A 384 20.07 -49.13 -4.72
C ASN A 384 19.60 -48.08 -3.68
N LEU A 385 18.75 -47.13 -4.07
CA LEU A 385 18.18 -46.13 -3.16
C LEU A 385 16.85 -46.58 -2.51
N GLN A 386 16.09 -47.48 -3.15
CA GLN A 386 14.83 -48.01 -2.60
C GLN A 386 15.00 -48.92 -1.36
N TYR A 387 16.23 -49.31 -1.03
CA TYR A 387 16.55 -50.21 0.08
C TYR A 387 17.38 -49.54 1.20
N ARG A 388 17.55 -48.22 1.16
CA ARG A 388 18.07 -47.41 2.27
C ARG A 388 16.96 -46.50 2.79
#